data_AF-A0A967DY06-F1
#
_entry.id   AF-A0A967DY06-F1
#
_cell.length_a   1.000
_cell.length_b   1.000
_cell.length_c   1.000
_cell.angle_alpha   90.00
_cell.angle_beta   90.00
_cell.angle_gamma   90.00
#
_symmetry.space_group_name_H-M   'P 1'
#
loop_
_entity.id
_entity.type
_entity.pdbx_description
1 polymer ?
#
loop_
_entity_poly.entity_id
_entity_poly.type
_entity_poly.pdbx_seq_one_letter_code
_entity_poly.pdbx_strand_id
1 'polypeptide(L)'
;MAQDIARYSRQALRHGRPQESPKEVRRDGVYLLLSFSLPNDTFKDYLREAKLLGAKVLLRGLVQDSFKVTQERIKHLFFTGDHPDDSLLVGIGIDPVIYRTVGAGEVPALVFVKDEKFLIASGGASVAHLLTLLSKEQAGVTPWIEWFERRHRGFLQGGPTEEAPPQVPTIGRSVKVQ
;
A
#
# COMPACT_ATOMS: atom_id res chain seq x y z
N MET A 1 -23.09 45.99 29.06
CA MET A 1 -22.48 44.64 29.14
C MET A 1 -23.03 43.64 28.11
N ALA A 2 -24.17 43.85 27.44
CA ALA A 2 -24.66 42.93 26.38
C ALA A 2 -24.28 43.33 24.93
N GLN A 3 -23.76 44.54 24.71
CA GLN A 3 -23.46 45.05 23.35
C GLN A 3 -22.02 44.76 22.87
N ASP A 4 -21.08 44.47 23.78
CA ASP A 4 -19.69 44.20 23.41
C ASP A 4 -19.47 42.77 22.88
N ILE A 5 -20.33 41.83 23.26
CA ILE A 5 -20.27 40.43 22.83
C ILE A 5 -20.71 40.28 21.35
N ALA A 6 -21.66 41.12 20.91
CA ALA A 6 -22.20 41.08 19.54
C ALA A 6 -21.23 41.66 18.48
N ARG A 7 -20.23 42.46 18.89
CA ARG A 7 -19.23 43.03 17.98
C ARG A 7 -18.09 42.06 17.68
N TYR A 8 -17.71 41.24 18.65
CA TYR A 8 -16.65 40.23 18.49
C TYR A 8 -17.04 39.09 17.54
N SER A 9 -18.32 38.71 17.49
CA SER A 9 -18.79 37.60 16.63
C SER A 9 -18.81 37.94 15.13
N ARG A 10 -18.97 39.23 14.76
CA ARG A 10 -18.95 39.65 13.33
C ARG A 10 -17.55 39.85 12.77
N GLN A 11 -16.55 40.11 13.62
CA GLN A 11 -15.19 40.35 13.15
C GLN A 11 -14.42 39.05 12.92
N ALA A 12 -14.75 37.97 13.65
CA ALA A 12 -14.14 36.65 13.48
C ALA A 12 -14.54 35.92 12.18
N LEU A 13 -15.67 36.29 11.56
CA LEU A 13 -16.14 35.67 10.30
C LEU A 13 -15.57 36.32 9.03
N ARG A 14 -14.79 37.41 9.15
CA ARG A 14 -14.15 38.09 8.01
C ARG A 14 -12.74 37.63 7.70
N HIS A 15 -12.16 36.76 8.52
CA HIS A 15 -10.92 36.05 8.19
C HIS A 15 -11.22 34.57 7.99
N GLY A 16 -12.12 34.30 7.03
CA GLY A 16 -12.05 33.06 6.28
C GLY A 16 -10.71 33.03 5.58
N ARG A 17 -9.69 32.42 6.22
CA ARG A 17 -8.68 31.70 5.44
C ARG A 17 -9.49 30.84 4.47
N PRO A 18 -9.19 30.83 3.15
CA PRO A 18 -9.74 29.79 2.31
C PRO A 18 -9.45 28.49 3.05
N GLN A 19 -10.52 27.82 3.47
CA GLN A 19 -10.44 26.47 3.96
C GLN A 19 -9.95 25.72 2.73
N GLU A 20 -8.63 25.52 2.64
CA GLU A 20 -8.08 24.56 1.70
C GLU A 20 -8.89 23.29 1.96
N SER A 21 -9.74 22.94 0.99
CA SER A 21 -10.36 21.63 0.90
C SER A 21 -9.30 20.63 1.34
N PRO A 22 -9.60 19.70 2.29
CA PRO A 22 -8.59 18.81 2.84
C PRO A 22 -7.75 18.31 1.69
N LYS A 23 -6.44 18.65 1.67
CA LYS A 23 -5.55 18.29 0.56
C LYS A 23 -5.81 16.82 0.29
N GLU A 24 -6.44 16.54 -0.84
CA GLU A 24 -6.80 15.18 -1.19
C GLU A 24 -5.48 14.41 -1.17
N VAL A 25 -5.36 13.51 -0.20
CA VAL A 25 -4.11 12.78 0.01
C VAL A 25 -3.97 11.92 -1.22
N ARG A 26 -3.14 12.36 -2.17
CA ARG A 26 -2.87 11.63 -3.39
C ARG A 26 -2.38 10.26 -2.99
N ARG A 27 -3.17 9.24 -3.36
CA ARG A 27 -2.92 7.84 -3.02
C ARG A 27 -1.93 7.20 -3.99
N ASP A 28 -1.15 8.00 -4.70
CA ASP A 28 -0.18 7.51 -5.67
C ASP A 28 0.83 6.58 -4.99
N GLY A 29 1.12 5.45 -5.63
CA GLY A 29 2.06 4.48 -5.08
C GLY A 29 1.78 3.05 -5.51
N VAL A 30 2.57 2.14 -4.93
CA VAL A 30 2.45 0.70 -5.12
C VAL A 30 2.00 0.07 -3.81
N TYR A 31 0.98 -0.76 -3.88
CA TYR A 31 0.36 -1.42 -2.74
C TYR A 31 0.28 -2.93 -2.98
N LEU A 32 0.51 -3.70 -1.92
CA LEU A 32 0.19 -5.11 -1.88
C LEU A 32 -0.98 -5.33 -0.93
N LEU A 33 -2.11 -5.76 -1.48
CA LEU A 33 -3.33 -6.03 -0.73
C LEU A 33 -3.29 -7.47 -0.21
N LEU A 34 -3.31 -7.63 1.11
CA LEU A 34 -3.24 -8.94 1.78
C LEU A 34 -4.37 -9.12 2.81
N SER A 35 -4.58 -10.37 3.21
CA SER A 35 -5.53 -10.75 4.27
C SER A 35 -4.92 -11.79 5.20
N PHE A 36 -5.30 -11.75 6.48
CA PHE A 36 -4.95 -12.79 7.46
C PHE A 36 -5.64 -14.14 7.21
N SER A 37 -6.49 -14.25 6.19
CA SER A 37 -6.97 -15.53 5.69
C SER A 37 -5.88 -16.33 4.98
N LEU A 38 -4.77 -15.70 4.57
CA LEU A 38 -3.61 -16.40 4.03
C LEU A 38 -2.88 -17.18 5.14
N PRO A 39 -2.26 -18.33 4.83
CA PRO A 39 -1.36 -19.01 5.74
C PRO A 39 -0.22 -18.09 6.20
N ASN A 40 0.25 -18.26 7.44
CA ASN A 40 1.28 -17.37 8.01
C ASN A 40 2.56 -17.32 7.18
N ASP A 41 3.04 -18.47 6.70
CA ASP A 41 4.28 -18.54 5.93
C ASP A 41 4.12 -17.84 4.58
N THR A 42 3.01 -18.08 3.89
CA THR A 42 2.64 -17.37 2.66
C THR A 42 2.51 -15.86 2.88
N PHE A 43 1.91 -15.44 4.00
CA PHE A 43 1.80 -14.02 4.35
C PHE A 43 3.19 -13.41 4.54
N LYS A 44 4.09 -14.09 5.27
CA LYS A 44 5.48 -13.67 5.47
C LYS A 44 6.24 -13.55 4.16
N ASP A 45 6.05 -14.50 3.23
CA ASP A 45 6.66 -14.45 1.90
C ASP A 45 6.24 -13.18 1.15
N TYR A 46 4.94 -12.84 1.16
CA TYR A 46 4.45 -11.59 0.58
C TYR A 46 4.97 -10.33 1.28
N LEU A 47 5.22 -10.35 2.59
CA LEU A 47 5.84 -9.22 3.28
C LEU A 47 7.27 -8.99 2.80
N ARG A 48 8.06 -10.06 2.61
CA ARG A 48 9.42 -9.94 2.05
C ARG A 48 9.37 -9.40 0.63
N GLU A 49 8.48 -9.94 -0.22
CA GLU A 49 8.31 -9.46 -1.59
C GLU A 49 7.84 -7.99 -1.64
N ALA A 50 6.92 -7.58 -0.76
CA ALA A 50 6.50 -6.19 -0.65
C ALA A 50 7.64 -5.26 -0.22
N LYS A 51 8.47 -5.69 0.75
CA LYS A 51 9.66 -4.94 1.17
C LYS A 51 10.66 -4.79 0.03
N LEU A 52 10.92 -5.87 -0.72
CA LEU A 52 11.78 -5.83 -1.90
C LEU A 52 11.20 -4.91 -2.97
N LEU A 53 9.89 -4.96 -3.21
CA LEU A 53 9.22 -4.10 -4.17
C LEU A 53 9.18 -2.62 -3.74
N GLY A 54 9.30 -2.33 -2.45
CA GLY A 54 9.03 -1.01 -1.87
C GLY A 54 7.53 -0.69 -1.79
N ALA A 55 6.68 -1.72 -1.80
CA ALA A 55 5.23 -1.58 -1.73
C ALA A 55 4.73 -1.45 -0.29
N LYS A 56 3.68 -0.65 -0.09
CA LYS A 56 2.95 -0.62 1.20
C LYS A 56 1.99 -1.80 1.27
N VAL A 57 1.97 -2.49 2.38
CA VAL A 57 1.02 -3.60 2.59
C VAL A 57 -0.26 -3.03 3.18
N LEU A 58 -1.41 -3.34 2.57
CA LEU A 58 -2.70 -2.89 3.06
C LEU A 58 -3.61 -4.07 3.36
N LEU A 59 -4.18 -4.03 4.56
CA LEU A 59 -5.23 -4.94 5.00
C LEU A 59 -6.60 -4.28 4.76
N ARG A 60 -7.58 -5.11 4.40
CA ARG A 60 -8.95 -4.63 4.20
C ARG A 60 -9.59 -4.14 5.49
N GLY A 61 -9.27 -4.77 6.60
CA GLY A 61 -9.92 -4.51 7.89
C GLY A 61 -9.18 -5.15 9.05
N LEU A 62 -9.82 -5.11 10.20
CA LEU A 62 -9.32 -5.66 11.45
C LEU A 62 -9.60 -7.15 11.55
N VAL A 63 -8.73 -7.88 12.25
CA VAL A 63 -9.00 -9.25 12.69
C VAL A 63 -10.06 -9.20 13.78
N GLN A 64 -11.18 -9.90 13.56
CA GLN A 64 -12.31 -9.96 14.51
C GLN A 64 -12.77 -8.57 14.98
N ASP A 65 -12.74 -7.57 14.08
CA ASP A 65 -13.09 -6.17 14.38
C ASP A 65 -12.33 -5.54 15.56
N SER A 66 -11.15 -6.08 15.90
CA SER A 66 -10.37 -5.66 17.06
C SER A 66 -8.97 -5.20 16.68
N PHE A 67 -8.65 -3.95 17.06
CA PHE A 67 -7.29 -3.41 16.94
C PHE A 67 -6.28 -4.23 17.74
N LYS A 68 -6.64 -4.65 18.96
CA LYS A 68 -5.76 -5.43 19.82
C LYS A 68 -5.39 -6.77 19.17
N VAL A 69 -6.39 -7.52 18.71
CA VAL A 69 -6.18 -8.82 18.06
C VAL A 69 -5.37 -8.66 16.76
N THR A 70 -5.64 -7.59 16.00
CA THR A 70 -4.88 -7.27 14.78
C THR A 70 -3.41 -6.99 15.09
N GLN A 71 -3.13 -6.16 16.11
CA GLN A 71 -1.76 -5.87 16.53
C GLN A 71 -1.03 -7.11 17.03
N GLU A 72 -1.69 -7.96 17.82
CA GLU A 72 -1.13 -9.23 18.26
C GLU A 72 -0.80 -10.13 17.08
N ARG A 73 -1.72 -10.26 16.10
CA ARG A 73 -1.47 -11.05 14.89
C ARG A 73 -0.28 -10.53 14.07
N ILE A 74 -0.18 -9.21 13.92
CA ILE A 74 0.95 -8.57 13.24
C ILE A 74 2.27 -8.85 13.99
N LYS A 75 2.28 -8.72 15.32
CA LYS A 75 3.45 -9.06 16.14
C LYS A 75 3.85 -10.53 15.99
N HIS A 76 2.90 -11.45 16.02
CA HIS A 76 3.19 -12.87 15.81
C HIS A 76 3.76 -13.20 14.43
N LEU A 77 3.49 -12.37 13.41
CA LEU A 77 4.10 -12.52 12.10
C LEU A 77 5.53 -11.98 12.05
N PHE A 78 5.78 -10.82 12.66
CA PHE A 78 7.09 -10.16 12.59
C PHE A 78 8.13 -10.73 13.55
N PHE A 79 7.71 -11.27 14.69
CA PHE A 79 8.64 -11.72 15.72
C PHE A 79 8.85 -13.23 15.62
N THR A 80 10.11 -13.63 15.50
CA THR A 80 10.54 -15.03 15.62
C THR A 80 11.42 -15.11 16.87
N GLY A 81 10.86 -15.57 17.98
CA GLY A 81 11.49 -15.43 19.29
C GLY A 81 11.41 -13.98 19.80
N ASP A 82 12.49 -13.48 20.39
CA ASP A 82 12.52 -12.16 21.07
C ASP A 82 12.88 -10.97 20.16
N HIS A 83 13.20 -11.23 18.88
CA HIS A 83 13.61 -10.20 17.93
C HIS A 83 12.70 -10.14 16.70
N PRO A 84 12.43 -8.93 16.16
CA PRO A 84 11.74 -8.79 14.90
C PRO A 84 12.62 -9.31 13.75
N ASP A 85 12.01 -10.00 12.79
CA ASP A 85 12.65 -10.34 11.53
C ASP A 85 12.69 -9.09 10.65
N ASP A 86 13.87 -8.48 10.58
CA ASP A 86 14.09 -7.27 9.78
C ASP A 86 13.69 -7.46 8.32
N SER A 87 13.80 -8.67 7.76
CA SER A 87 13.41 -8.96 6.37
C SER A 87 11.91 -8.75 6.12
N LEU A 88 11.10 -8.81 7.18
CA LEU A 88 9.66 -8.62 7.11
C LEU A 88 9.24 -7.16 7.36
N LEU A 89 10.07 -6.33 7.99
CA LEU A 89 9.71 -4.95 8.37
C LEU A 89 9.29 -4.10 7.15
N VAL A 90 7.96 -4.03 6.95
CA VAL A 90 7.27 -3.27 5.90
C VAL A 90 6.12 -2.50 6.54
N GLY A 91 5.79 -1.34 5.97
CA GLY A 91 4.63 -0.58 6.42
C GLY A 91 3.33 -1.33 6.14
N ILE A 92 2.68 -1.84 7.20
CA ILE A 92 1.33 -2.41 7.14
C ILE A 92 0.32 -1.36 7.58
N GLY A 93 -0.65 -1.08 6.72
CA GLY A 93 -1.80 -0.22 7.01
C GLY A 93 -3.13 -0.97 6.91
N ILE A 94 -4.18 -0.37 7.47
CA ILE A 94 -5.56 -0.81 7.24
C ILE A 94 -6.24 0.28 6.43
N ASP A 95 -6.62 -0.03 5.19
CA ASP A 95 -7.28 0.92 4.30
C ASP A 95 -8.35 0.22 3.46
N PRO A 96 -9.60 0.17 3.93
CA PRO A 96 -10.70 -0.41 3.18
C PRO A 96 -11.09 0.43 1.95
N VAL A 97 -10.67 1.70 1.87
CA VAL A 97 -11.01 2.58 0.74
C VAL A 97 -10.23 2.12 -0.49
N ILE A 98 -8.92 1.83 -0.40
CA ILE A 98 -8.16 1.30 -1.55
C ILE A 98 -8.82 0.03 -2.10
N TYR A 99 -9.18 -0.92 -1.22
CA TYR A 99 -9.86 -2.16 -1.63
C TYR A 99 -11.14 -1.91 -2.42
N ARG A 100 -11.96 -0.93 -1.98
CA ARG A 100 -13.19 -0.55 -2.69
C ARG A 100 -12.88 0.17 -4.01
N THR A 101 -11.96 1.12 -4.00
CA THR A 101 -11.57 1.93 -5.17
C THR A 101 -11.10 1.04 -6.32
N VAL A 102 -10.23 0.07 -6.03
CA VAL A 102 -9.72 -0.86 -7.04
C VAL A 102 -10.63 -2.08 -7.24
N GLY A 103 -11.68 -2.20 -6.43
CA GLY A 103 -12.59 -3.35 -6.36
C GLY A 103 -11.86 -4.68 -6.27
N ALA A 104 -10.94 -4.81 -5.32
CA ALA A 104 -10.21 -6.04 -5.03
C ALA A 104 -11.13 -7.02 -4.28
N GLY A 105 -11.55 -8.09 -4.97
CA GLY A 105 -12.33 -9.19 -4.39
C GLY A 105 -11.47 -10.33 -3.83
N GLU A 106 -10.26 -10.49 -4.37
CA GLU A 106 -9.33 -11.58 -4.08
C GLU A 106 -7.97 -11.03 -3.64
N VAL A 107 -7.24 -11.83 -2.87
CA VAL A 107 -5.89 -11.52 -2.39
C VAL A 107 -4.96 -12.73 -2.55
N PRO A 108 -3.64 -12.53 -2.75
CA PRO A 108 -2.95 -11.26 -2.83
C PRO A 108 -3.37 -10.45 -4.06
N ALA A 109 -3.25 -9.12 -3.98
CA ALA A 109 -3.41 -8.27 -5.15
C ALA A 109 -2.36 -7.16 -5.18
N LEU A 110 -1.63 -7.07 -6.29
CA LEU A 110 -0.65 -6.03 -6.54
C LEU A 110 -1.33 -4.85 -7.23
N VAL A 111 -1.17 -3.66 -6.67
CA VAL A 111 -1.87 -2.45 -7.12
C VAL A 111 -0.89 -1.31 -7.37
N PHE A 112 -0.98 -0.71 -8.55
CA PHE A 112 -0.38 0.60 -8.83
C PHE A 112 -1.50 1.63 -8.84
N VAL A 113 -1.32 2.75 -8.15
CA VAL A 113 -2.24 3.90 -8.18
C VAL A 113 -1.49 5.12 -8.66
N LYS A 114 -2.06 5.83 -9.62
CA LYS A 114 -1.53 7.09 -10.15
C LYS A 114 -2.67 7.97 -10.65
N ASP A 115 -2.76 9.19 -10.11
CA ASP A 115 -3.75 10.20 -10.54
C ASP A 115 -5.17 9.62 -10.56
N GLU A 116 -5.57 8.99 -9.44
CA GLU A 116 -6.86 8.33 -9.20
C GLU A 116 -7.18 7.09 -10.06
N LYS A 117 -6.29 6.74 -10.98
CA LYS A 117 -6.39 5.52 -11.78
C LYS A 117 -5.54 4.42 -11.19
N PHE A 118 -5.85 3.17 -11.55
CA PHE A 118 -5.16 2.02 -10.97
C PHE A 118 -4.91 0.89 -11.96
N LEU A 119 -3.86 0.12 -11.70
CA LEU A 119 -3.63 -1.19 -12.29
C LEU A 119 -3.67 -2.20 -11.15
N ILE A 120 -4.44 -3.27 -11.29
CA ILE A 120 -4.49 -4.35 -10.31
C ILE A 120 -4.34 -5.71 -10.98
N ALA A 121 -3.45 -6.54 -10.44
CA ALA A 121 -3.42 -7.97 -10.71
C ALA A 121 -3.67 -8.70 -9.39
N SER A 122 -4.60 -9.65 -9.39
CA SER A 122 -4.96 -10.44 -8.21
C SER A 122 -4.98 -11.93 -8.55
N GLY A 123 -4.55 -12.77 -7.61
CA GLY A 123 -4.56 -14.23 -7.78
C GLY A 123 -3.50 -14.89 -6.91
N GLY A 124 -3.63 -16.19 -6.65
CA GLY A 124 -2.67 -16.96 -5.85
C GLY A 124 -1.33 -17.17 -6.55
N ALA A 125 -0.52 -16.11 -6.66
CA ALA A 125 0.77 -16.10 -7.36
C ALA A 125 1.75 -15.10 -6.72
N SER A 126 3.04 -15.27 -7.01
CA SER A 126 4.09 -14.37 -6.52
C SER A 126 3.97 -12.95 -7.10
N VAL A 127 4.55 -11.96 -6.41
CA VAL A 127 4.60 -10.57 -6.88
C VAL A 127 5.26 -10.45 -8.25
N ALA A 128 6.31 -11.23 -8.53
CA ALA A 128 6.95 -11.28 -9.85
C ALA A 128 5.96 -11.69 -10.97
N HIS A 129 5.12 -12.68 -10.69
CA HIS A 129 4.08 -13.09 -11.62
C HIS A 129 3.00 -12.02 -11.80
N LEU A 130 2.54 -11.41 -10.70
CA LEU A 130 1.56 -10.32 -10.76
C LEU A 130 2.09 -9.12 -11.55
N LEU A 131 3.37 -8.76 -11.40
CA LEU A 131 4.03 -7.74 -12.22
C LEU A 131 4.04 -8.11 -13.71
N THR A 132 4.29 -9.38 -14.02
CA THR A 132 4.28 -9.90 -15.40
C THR A 132 2.89 -9.84 -16.03
N LEU A 133 1.83 -10.08 -15.25
CA LEU A 133 0.46 -9.89 -15.73
C LEU A 133 0.17 -8.42 -16.02
N LEU A 134 0.59 -7.52 -15.14
CA LEU A 134 0.40 -6.08 -15.31
C LEU A 134 1.22 -5.50 -16.49
N SER A 135 2.41 -6.02 -16.78
CA SER A 135 3.23 -5.50 -17.89
C SER A 135 2.67 -5.79 -19.27
N LYS A 136 1.86 -6.86 -19.39
CA LYS A 136 1.13 -7.17 -20.64
C LYS A 136 0.10 -6.10 -20.97
N GLU A 137 -0.48 -5.47 -19.94
CA GLU A 137 -1.49 -4.42 -20.09
C GLU A 137 -0.90 -3.00 -20.08
N GLN A 138 0.19 -2.79 -19.35
CA GLN A 138 0.85 -1.50 -19.23
C GLN A 138 2.38 -1.66 -19.35
N ALA A 139 2.94 -1.26 -20.49
CA ALA A 139 4.38 -1.30 -20.77
C ALA A 139 5.23 -0.53 -19.73
N GLY A 140 4.65 0.49 -19.07
CA GLY A 140 5.29 1.23 -17.99
C GLY A 140 5.59 0.40 -16.73
N VAL A 141 5.08 -0.83 -16.63
CA VAL A 141 5.37 -1.77 -15.53
C VAL A 141 6.63 -2.59 -15.83
N THR A 142 7.09 -2.70 -17.07
CA THR A 142 8.32 -3.47 -17.42
C THR A 142 9.56 -3.05 -16.62
N PRO A 143 9.85 -1.75 -16.41
CA PRO A 143 10.97 -1.33 -15.56
C PRO A 143 10.86 -1.82 -14.11
N TRP A 144 9.64 -2.03 -13.60
CA TRP A 144 9.41 -2.58 -12.26
C TRP A 144 9.75 -4.07 -12.19
N ILE A 145 9.51 -4.84 -13.25
CA ILE A 145 9.93 -6.26 -13.32
C ILE A 145 11.45 -6.34 -13.25
N GLU A 146 12.14 -5.63 -14.14
CA GLU A 146 13.61 -5.67 -14.22
C GLU A 146 14.26 -5.21 -12.93
N TRP A 147 13.72 -4.15 -12.32
CA TRP A 147 14.19 -3.63 -11.05
C TRP A 147 13.94 -4.61 -9.91
N PHE A 148 12.74 -5.19 -9.81
CA PHE A 148 12.40 -6.17 -8.77
C PHE A 148 13.28 -7.41 -8.86
N GLU A 149 13.50 -7.94 -10.06
CA GLU A 149 14.38 -9.09 -10.31
C GLU A 149 15.83 -8.81 -9.93
N ARG A 150 16.37 -7.63 -10.29
CA ARG A 150 17.72 -7.22 -9.88
C ARG A 150 17.84 -7.13 -8.36
N ARG A 151 16.84 -6.56 -7.70
CA ARG A 151 16.82 -6.38 -6.24
C ARG A 151 16.65 -7.70 -5.51
N HIS A 152 15.83 -8.61 -6.03
CA HIS A 152 15.67 -9.97 -5.50
C HIS A 152 17.00 -10.74 -5.58
N ARG A 153 17.70 -10.69 -6.72
CA ARG A 153 19.04 -11.28 -6.86
C ARG A 153 20.07 -10.66 -5.91
N GLY A 154 20.09 -9.33 -5.82
CA GLY A 154 21.01 -8.61 -4.92
C GLY A 154 20.78 -8.95 -3.45
N PHE A 155 19.52 -9.05 -3.02
CA PHE A 155 19.14 -9.46 -1.68
C PHE A 155 19.62 -10.88 -1.35
N LEU A 156 19.42 -11.83 -2.27
CA LEU A 156 19.91 -13.21 -2.12
C LEU A 156 21.44 -13.30 -2.05
N GLN A 157 22.15 -12.34 -2.64
CA GLN A 157 23.61 -12.28 -2.66
C GLN A 157 24.21 -11.43 -1.53
N GLY A 158 23.39 -10.89 -0.61
CA GLY A 158 23.85 -10.03 0.49
C GLY A 158 24.35 -8.64 0.04
N GLY A 159 24.00 -8.20 -1.18
CA GLY A 159 24.39 -6.90 -1.72
C GLY A 159 23.49 -5.75 -1.23
N PRO A 160 23.96 -4.50 -1.29
CA PRO A 160 23.17 -3.34 -0.88
C PRO A 160 21.92 -3.17 -1.76
N THR A 161 20.76 -3.09 -1.12
CA THR A 161 19.46 -2.86 -1.76
C THR A 161 19.06 -1.38 -1.63
N GLU A 162 19.93 -0.45 -2.02
CA GLU A 162 19.67 0.99 -1.88
C GLU A 162 19.16 1.65 -3.18
N GLU A 163 19.06 0.90 -4.27
CA GLU A 163 18.53 1.43 -5.54
C GLU A 163 17.08 1.88 -5.35
N ALA A 164 16.78 3.12 -5.74
CA ALA A 164 15.43 3.66 -5.68
C ALA A 164 14.50 2.92 -6.66
N PRO A 165 13.23 2.69 -6.30
CA PRO A 165 12.27 2.07 -7.22
C PRO A 165 12.01 2.96 -8.43
N PRO A 166 11.58 2.38 -9.57
CA PRO A 166 11.14 3.16 -10.71
C PRO A 166 9.96 4.08 -10.32
N GLN A 167 9.70 5.09 -11.14
CA GLN A 167 8.50 5.90 -10.97
C GLN A 167 7.26 5.05 -11.23
N VAL A 168 6.19 5.32 -10.49
CA VAL A 168 4.87 4.73 -10.78
C VAL A 168 4.47 5.16 -12.21
N PRO A 169 4.11 4.22 -13.10
CA PRO A 169 3.79 4.54 -14.48
C PRO A 169 2.57 5.44 -14.56
N THR A 170 2.52 6.29 -15.59
CA THR A 170 1.28 6.99 -15.96
C THR A 170 0.24 5.96 -16.38
N ILE A 171 -0.94 6.03 -15.77
CA ILE A 171 -2.03 5.09 -16.04
C ILE A 171 -3.05 5.79 -16.95
N GLY A 172 -3.23 5.28 -18.17
CA GLY A 172 -4.18 5.86 -19.12
C GLY A 172 -5.63 5.62 -18.70
N ARG A 173 -5.94 4.38 -18.31
CA ARG A 173 -7.24 3.89 -17.82
C ARG A 173 -7.02 2.89 -16.69
N SER A 174 -7.99 2.73 -15.80
CA SER A 174 -7.89 1.69 -14.78
C SER A 174 -8.03 0.29 -15.40
N VAL A 175 -7.20 -0.65 -14.97
CA VAL A 175 -7.15 -2.03 -15.50
C VAL A 175 -7.18 -3.03 -14.35
N LYS A 176 -7.90 -4.13 -14.56
CA LYS A 176 -7.91 -5.29 -13.67
C LYS A 176 -7.50 -6.54 -14.45
N VAL A 177 -6.62 -7.33 -13.86
CA VAL A 177 -6.13 -8.60 -14.41
C VAL A 177 -6.28 -9.67 -13.33
N GLN A 178 -6.70 -10.87 -13.72
CA GLN A 178 -6.84 -12.05 -12.87
C GLN A 178 -6.04 -13.20 -13.47
#